data_AF-A0AAW9J5W9-F1
#
_entry.id   AF-A0AAW9J5W9-F1
#
_cell.length_a   1.000
_cell.length_b   1.000
_cell.length_c   1.000
_cell.angle_alpha   90.00
_cell.angle_beta   90.00
_cell.angle_gamma   90.00
#
_symmetry.space_group_name_H-M   'P 1'
#
loop_
_entity.id
_entity.type
_entity.pdbx_description
1 polymer ?
#
loop_
_entity_poly.entity_id
_entity_poly.type
_entity_poly.pdbx_seq_one_letter_code
_entity_poly.pdbx_strand_id
1 'polypeptide(L)'
;TKLIDILMKVYLEKELEFGEEQFREVERVILLRVVDQKWMDHIDNMDHLKQGIGLRAYKQLDPIQAYQMEGSAMFEEMINGIKLDTIKFLFHIQVQKPVERERVAEETSASHGEGGSETKKQPVRNEPKVGRNDQCTCGSGKKYKNCCGREV
;
A
#
# COMPACT_ATOMS: atom_id res chain seq x y z
N THR A 1 -31.17 -0.44 23.54
CA THR A 1 -31.05 0.77 24.36
C THR A 1 -29.59 0.99 24.73
N LYS A 2 -28.96 0.28 25.68
CA LYS A 2 -27.53 0.53 26.01
C LYS A 2 -26.50 0.30 24.89
N LEU A 3 -26.68 -0.75 24.07
CA LEU A 3 -25.78 -1.05 22.94
C LEU A 3 -25.80 0.04 21.86
N ILE A 4 -26.99 0.55 21.56
CA ILE A 4 -27.18 1.62 20.57
C ILE A 4 -26.48 2.89 21.05
N ASP A 5 -26.58 3.20 22.35
CA ASP A 5 -25.91 4.37 22.93
C ASP A 5 -24.38 4.27 22.81
N ILE A 6 -23.80 3.08 23.04
CA ILE A 6 -22.36 2.84 22.87
C ILE A 6 -21.96 2.98 21.40
N LEU A 7 -22.73 2.38 20.49
CA LEU A 7 -22.53 2.50 19.04
C LEU A 7 -22.54 3.96 18.60
N MET A 8 -23.49 4.75 19.10
CA MET A 8 -23.61 6.17 18.77
C MET A 8 -22.42 6.97 19.28
N LYS A 9 -21.89 6.65 20.47
CA LYS A 9 -20.67 7.28 20.99
C LYS A 9 -19.46 7.01 20.10
N VAL A 10 -19.23 5.76 19.72
CA VAL A 10 -18.12 5.40 18.83
C VAL A 10 -18.27 6.04 17.46
N TYR A 11 -19.50 6.12 16.94
CA TYR A 11 -19.78 6.82 15.68
C TYR A 11 -19.44 8.32 15.77
N LEU A 12 -19.85 8.99 16.85
CA LEU A 12 -19.53 10.42 17.05
C LEU A 12 -18.03 10.65 17.22
N GLU A 13 -17.32 9.77 17.93
CA GLU A 13 -15.86 9.82 18.04
C GLU A 13 -15.19 9.71 16.66
N LYS A 14 -15.71 8.84 15.79
CA LYS A 14 -15.25 8.72 14.40
C LYS A 14 -15.55 9.97 13.57
N GLU A 15 -16.75 10.53 13.70
CA GLU A 15 -17.12 11.76 12.99
C GLU A 15 -16.19 12.94 13.38
N LEU A 16 -15.77 13.01 14.65
CA LEU A 16 -14.77 13.98 15.12
C LEU A 16 -13.35 13.70 14.59
N GLU A 17 -12.96 12.43 14.42
CA GLU A 17 -11.64 12.06 13.87
C GLU A 17 -11.50 12.43 12.38
N PHE A 18 -12.56 12.27 11.59
CA PHE A 18 -12.55 12.53 10.14
C PHE A 18 -12.98 13.97 9.78
N GLY A 19 -13.84 14.58 10.58
CA GLY A 19 -14.55 15.80 10.23
C GLY A 19 -15.86 15.51 9.49
N GLU A 20 -16.89 16.32 9.77
CA GLU A 20 -18.28 16.07 9.33
C GLU A 20 -18.41 15.89 7.81
N GLU A 21 -17.89 16.82 7.00
CA GLU A 21 -18.03 16.77 5.54
C GLU A 21 -17.34 15.53 4.92
N GLN A 22 -16.12 15.22 5.37
CA GLN A 22 -15.37 14.07 4.86
C GLN A 22 -16.03 12.76 5.29
N PHE A 23 -16.56 12.71 6.51
CA PHE A 23 -17.24 11.51 7.02
C PHE A 23 -18.53 11.22 6.24
N ARG A 24 -19.31 12.24 5.87
CA ARG A 24 -20.50 12.07 4.99
C ARG A 24 -20.16 11.51 3.62
N GLU A 25 -19.05 11.92 3.03
CA GLU A 25 -18.60 11.36 1.76
C GLU A 25 -18.13 9.91 1.92
N VAL A 26 -17.42 9.59 3.01
CA VAL A 26 -17.04 8.21 3.34
C VAL A 26 -18.27 7.31 3.49
N GLU A 27 -19.31 7.76 4.19
CA GLU A 27 -20.58 7.02 4.33
C GLU A 27 -21.19 6.71 2.96
N ARG A 28 -21.27 7.71 2.08
CA ARG A 28 -21.81 7.57 0.72
C ARG A 28 -20.98 6.58 -0.10
N VAL A 29 -19.67 6.72 -0.10
CA VAL A 29 -18.76 5.85 -0.86
C VAL A 29 -18.85 4.40 -0.39
N ILE A 30 -18.87 4.17 0.92
CA ILE A 30 -19.01 2.82 1.48
C ILE A 30 -20.37 2.24 1.09
N LEU A 31 -21.46 2.98 1.25
CA LEU A 31 -22.80 2.50 0.93
C LEU A 31 -22.91 2.11 -0.54
N LEU A 32 -22.50 3.00 -1.45
CA LEU A 32 -22.55 2.75 -2.89
C LEU A 32 -21.72 1.52 -3.26
N ARG A 33 -20.50 1.42 -2.75
CA ARG A 33 -19.63 0.27 -3.02
C ARG A 33 -20.24 -1.05 -2.54
N VAL A 34 -20.85 -1.07 -1.36
CA VAL A 34 -21.46 -2.29 -0.80
C VAL A 34 -22.71 -2.66 -1.57
N VAL A 35 -23.55 -1.68 -1.92
CA VAL A 35 -24.76 -1.91 -2.74
C VAL A 35 -24.38 -2.47 -4.10
N ASP A 36 -23.44 -1.84 -4.80
CA ASP A 36 -23.02 -2.27 -6.14
C ASP A 36 -22.49 -3.71 -6.11
N GLN A 37 -21.61 -4.03 -5.16
CA GLN A 37 -21.08 -5.40 -5.03
C GLN A 37 -22.19 -6.42 -4.78
N LYS A 38 -23.05 -6.17 -3.79
CA LYS A 38 -24.12 -7.11 -3.41
C LYS A 38 -25.17 -7.27 -4.50
N TRP A 39 -25.47 -6.19 -5.23
CA TRP A 39 -26.41 -6.19 -6.34
C TRP A 39 -25.89 -7.02 -7.52
N MET A 40 -24.61 -6.87 -7.89
CA MET A 40 -24.00 -7.68 -8.93
C MET A 40 -23.99 -9.16 -8.55
N ASP A 41 -23.57 -9.48 -7.32
CA ASP A 41 -23.60 -10.85 -6.80
C ASP A 41 -25.04 -11.42 -6.83
N HIS A 42 -26.05 -10.61 -6.50
CA HIS A 42 -27.44 -11.01 -6.54
C HIS A 42 -27.94 -11.29 -7.96
N ILE A 43 -27.60 -10.44 -8.93
CA ILE A 43 -27.97 -10.68 -10.35
C ILE A 43 -27.39 -12.00 -10.84
N ASP A 44 -26.11 -12.26 -10.55
CA ASP A 44 -25.45 -13.51 -10.95
C ASP A 44 -26.14 -14.73 -10.30
N ASN A 45 -26.44 -14.63 -9.01
CA ASN A 45 -27.17 -15.69 -8.30
C ASN A 45 -28.59 -15.89 -8.84
N MET A 46 -29.28 -14.82 -9.25
CA MET A 46 -30.61 -14.89 -9.87
C MET A 46 -30.58 -15.52 -11.26
N ASP A 47 -29.53 -15.27 -12.05
CA ASP A 47 -29.35 -15.94 -13.34
C ASP A 47 -29.06 -17.44 -13.16
N HIS A 48 -28.21 -17.80 -12.18
CA HIS A 48 -28.02 -19.20 -11.79
C HIS A 48 -29.31 -19.88 -11.33
N LEU A 49 -30.10 -19.20 -10.51
CA LEU A 49 -31.40 -19.69 -10.05
C LEU A 49 -32.33 -19.94 -11.25
N LYS A 50 -32.42 -18.99 -12.17
CA LYS A 50 -33.25 -19.10 -13.37
C LYS A 50 -32.86 -20.28 -14.26
N GLN A 51 -31.56 -20.53 -14.43
CA GLN A 51 -31.06 -21.67 -15.21
C GLN A 51 -31.34 -23.00 -14.48
N GLY A 52 -31.26 -23.03 -13.14
CA GLY A 52 -31.45 -24.23 -12.32
C GLY A 52 -32.92 -24.59 -12.02
N ILE A 53 -33.85 -23.62 -12.07
CA ILE A 53 -35.25 -23.84 -11.67
C ILE A 53 -35.97 -24.84 -12.59
N GLY A 54 -35.58 -24.90 -13.87
CA GLY A 54 -36.17 -25.81 -14.85
C GLY A 54 -35.96 -27.29 -14.52
N LEU A 55 -34.84 -27.64 -13.87
CA LEU A 55 -34.55 -28.99 -13.41
C LEU A 55 -35.32 -29.35 -12.13
N ARG A 56 -35.68 -28.35 -11.31
CA ARG A 56 -36.45 -28.51 -10.05
C ARG A 56 -37.97 -28.57 -10.28
N ALA A 57 -38.46 -28.02 -11.39
CA ALA A 57 -39.87 -28.02 -11.79
C ALA A 57 -40.48 -29.43 -11.94
N TYR A 58 -39.66 -30.48 -12.04
CA TYR A 58 -40.14 -31.86 -12.06
C TYR A 58 -40.82 -32.30 -10.74
N LYS A 59 -40.70 -31.49 -9.67
CA LYS A 59 -41.13 -31.81 -8.30
C LYS A 59 -42.39 -31.04 -7.84
N GLN A 60 -43.42 -31.01 -8.68
CA GLN A 60 -44.82 -30.59 -8.38
C GLN A 60 -45.09 -29.11 -8.02
N LEU A 61 -44.07 -28.25 -7.86
CA LEU A 61 -44.26 -26.80 -7.69
C LEU A 61 -44.10 -26.08 -9.03
N ASP A 62 -44.93 -25.07 -9.27
CA ASP A 62 -44.81 -24.20 -10.44
C ASP A 62 -43.43 -23.51 -10.40
N PRO A 63 -42.59 -23.67 -11.44
CA PRO A 63 -41.26 -23.06 -11.49
C PRO A 63 -41.29 -21.54 -11.30
N ILE A 64 -42.36 -20.85 -11.73
CA ILE A 64 -42.48 -19.40 -11.56
C ILE A 64 -42.63 -19.04 -10.07
N GLN A 65 -43.46 -19.79 -9.36
CA GLN A 65 -43.68 -19.58 -7.93
C GLN A 65 -42.41 -19.89 -7.13
N ALA A 66 -41.72 -20.99 -7.46
CA ALA A 66 -40.45 -21.36 -6.82
C ALA A 66 -39.38 -20.28 -7.03
N TYR A 67 -39.24 -19.75 -8.25
CA TYR A 67 -38.34 -18.63 -8.56
C TYR A 67 -38.67 -17.38 -7.75
N GLN A 68 -39.96 -17.03 -7.65
CA GLN A 68 -40.38 -15.86 -6.88
C GLN A 68 -40.06 -16.02 -5.38
N MET A 69 -40.35 -17.19 -4.80
CA MET A 69 -40.09 -17.45 -3.38
C MET A 69 -38.58 -17.43 -3.08
N GLU A 70 -37.78 -18.19 -3.84
CA GLU A 70 -36.33 -18.28 -3.64
C GLU A 70 -35.64 -16.94 -3.94
N GLY A 71 -36.06 -16.26 -5.01
CA GLY A 71 -35.55 -14.92 -5.35
C GLY A 71 -35.87 -13.86 -4.30
N SER A 72 -37.07 -13.90 -3.71
CA SER A 72 -37.43 -12.99 -2.61
C SER A 72 -36.59 -13.22 -1.35
N ALA A 73 -36.32 -14.47 -0.98
CA ALA A 73 -35.45 -14.82 0.13
C ALA A 73 -34.01 -14.32 -0.11
N MET A 74 -33.48 -14.52 -1.31
CA MET A 74 -32.14 -14.04 -1.69
C MET A 74 -32.04 -12.51 -1.68
N PHE A 75 -33.11 -11.82 -2.08
CA PHE A 75 -33.16 -10.36 -2.02
C PHE A 75 -33.16 -9.84 -0.58
N GLU A 76 -33.94 -10.45 0.31
CA GLU A 76 -33.92 -10.09 1.74
C GLU A 76 -32.55 -10.33 2.38
N GLU A 77 -31.91 -11.45 2.04
CA GLU A 77 -30.54 -11.75 2.47
C GLU A 77 -29.55 -10.70 1.96
N MET A 78 -29.64 -10.32 0.68
CA MET A 78 -28.82 -9.25 0.10
C MET A 78 -28.99 -7.93 0.86
N ILE A 79 -30.23 -7.50 1.12
CA ILE A 79 -30.52 -6.26 1.86
C ILE A 79 -29.94 -6.29 3.27
N ASN A 80 -30.04 -7.43 3.96
CA ASN A 80 -29.46 -7.59 5.28
C ASN A 80 -27.93 -7.59 5.23
N GLY A 81 -27.35 -8.22 4.21
CA GLY A 81 -25.91 -8.17 3.92
C GLY A 81 -25.41 -6.75 3.70
N ILE A 82 -26.13 -5.94 2.90
CA ILE A 82 -25.78 -4.53 2.67
C ILE A 82 -25.75 -3.75 3.99
N LYS A 83 -26.78 -3.90 4.84
CA LYS A 83 -26.83 -3.22 6.15
C LYS A 83 -25.65 -3.60 7.04
N LEU A 84 -25.38 -4.90 7.17
CA LEU A 84 -24.31 -5.41 8.04
C LEU A 84 -22.93 -4.98 7.54
N ASP A 85 -22.67 -5.12 6.25
CA ASP A 85 -21.36 -4.80 5.67
C ASP A 85 -21.11 -3.28 5.70
N THR A 86 -22.12 -2.46 5.43
CA THR A 86 -22.01 -0.99 5.54
C THR A 86 -21.60 -0.58 6.95
N ILE A 87 -22.29 -1.08 7.97
CA ILE A 87 -21.95 -0.81 9.38
C ILE A 87 -20.55 -1.31 9.67
N LYS A 88 -20.23 -2.55 9.28
CA LYS A 88 -18.92 -3.14 9.54
C LYS A 88 -17.79 -2.30 8.95
N PHE A 89 -17.89 -1.90 7.68
CA PHE A 89 -16.87 -1.05 7.04
C PHE A 89 -16.77 0.31 7.71
N LEU A 90 -17.89 0.94 8.06
CA LEU A 90 -17.90 2.24 8.72
C LEU A 90 -17.19 2.22 10.07
N PHE A 91 -17.33 1.14 10.85
CA PHE A 91 -16.66 1.02 12.14
C PHE A 91 -15.20 0.53 12.06
N HIS A 92 -14.79 -0.08 10.95
CA HIS A 92 -13.41 -0.56 10.76
C HIS A 92 -12.51 0.43 10.03
N ILE A 93 -13.06 1.50 9.46
CA ILE A 93 -12.27 2.48 8.73
C ILE A 93 -11.34 3.26 9.68
N GLN A 94 -10.09 3.40 9.26
CA GLN A 94 -9.05 4.13 9.99
C GLN A 94 -8.51 5.24 9.10
N VAL A 95 -8.36 6.44 9.65
CA VAL A 95 -7.68 7.55 8.98
C VAL A 95 -6.22 7.17 8.81
N GLN A 96 -5.76 7.03 7.57
CA GLN A 96 -4.32 6.93 7.32
C GLN A 96 -3.70 8.31 7.52
N LYS A 97 -3.04 8.50 8.66
CA LYS A 97 -2.14 9.65 8.82
C LYS A 97 -0.93 9.43 7.90
N PRO A 98 -0.58 10.39 7.03
CA PRO A 98 0.62 10.26 6.24
C PRO A 98 1.81 10.09 7.18
N VAL A 99 2.60 9.04 6.98
CA VAL A 99 3.83 8.83 7.74
C VAL A 99 4.77 9.98 7.40
N GLU A 100 4.92 10.93 8.32
CA GLU A 100 6.00 11.89 8.25
C GLU A 100 7.29 11.09 8.27
N ARG A 101 8.04 11.14 7.16
CA ARG A 101 9.37 10.57 7.09
C ARG A 101 10.25 11.37 8.04
N GLU A 102 10.29 10.96 9.30
CA GLU A 102 11.27 11.42 10.26
C GLU A 102 12.64 11.09 9.63
N ARG A 103 13.40 12.14 9.31
CA ARG A 103 14.74 11.97 8.74
C ARG A 103 15.61 11.38 9.85
N VAL A 104 15.67 10.06 9.95
CA VAL A 104 16.61 9.35 10.82
C VAL A 104 18.00 9.44 10.18
N ALA A 105 18.57 10.63 10.26
CA ALA A 105 19.98 10.92 10.19
C ALA A 105 20.13 12.38 10.62
N GLU A 106 20.09 12.64 11.93
CA GLU A 106 20.99 13.67 12.42
C GLU A 106 22.38 13.17 12.03
N GLU A 107 23.07 13.90 11.16
CA GLU A 107 24.50 13.72 10.99
C GLU A 107 25.11 13.99 12.37
N THR A 108 25.34 12.93 13.14
CA THR A 108 26.24 12.97 14.28
C THR A 108 27.59 13.39 13.72
N SER A 109 27.83 14.70 13.75
CA SER A 109 29.15 15.28 13.73
C SER A 109 29.95 14.52 14.77
N ALA A 110 30.86 13.68 14.30
CA ALA A 110 31.78 12.95 15.15
C ALA A 110 32.63 13.98 15.89
N SER A 111 32.22 14.32 17.11
CA SER A 111 32.98 15.19 18.00
C SER A 111 34.18 14.38 18.50
N HIS A 112 35.30 14.51 17.78
CA HIS A 112 36.59 14.16 18.34
C HIS A 112 37.04 15.37 19.19
N GLY A 113 36.72 15.32 20.48
CA GLY A 113 37.31 16.23 21.46
C GLY A 113 38.76 15.87 21.69
N GLU A 114 39.69 16.78 21.45
CA GLU A 114 40.46 17.49 22.48
C GLU A 114 41.42 18.51 21.84
N GLY A 115 41.67 19.59 22.56
CA GLY A 115 42.15 20.86 22.00
C GLY A 115 43.58 20.90 21.46
N GLY A 116 43.82 21.89 20.60
CA GLY A 116 45.15 22.44 20.35
C GLY A 116 45.56 22.55 18.88
N SER A 117 45.42 23.76 18.32
CA SER A 117 46.26 24.41 17.29
C SER A 117 46.47 23.75 15.90
N GLU A 118 45.86 24.40 14.90
CA GLU A 118 46.36 24.72 13.54
C GLU A 118 47.31 23.76 12.80
N THR A 119 46.79 23.08 11.77
CA THR A 119 47.32 23.18 10.38
C THR A 119 46.42 22.44 9.38
N LYS A 120 45.87 23.15 8.38
CA LYS A 120 45.10 22.54 7.27
C LYS A 120 46.04 21.67 6.42
N LYS A 121 45.89 20.34 6.44
CA LYS A 121 46.61 19.42 5.53
C LYS A 121 45.99 19.49 4.13
N GLN A 122 46.77 19.91 3.13
CA GLN A 122 46.36 19.90 1.71
C GLN A 122 46.36 18.46 1.15
N PRO A 123 45.49 18.12 0.17
CA PRO A 123 45.44 16.79 -0.41
C PRO A 123 46.71 16.48 -1.22
N VAL A 124 47.31 15.32 -0.95
CA VAL A 124 48.52 14.83 -1.61
C VAL A 124 48.21 14.48 -3.06
N ARG A 125 48.83 15.20 -4.00
CA ARG A 125 48.77 14.90 -5.44
C ARG A 125 49.71 13.72 -5.74
N ASN A 126 49.16 12.53 -5.96
CA ASN A 126 49.95 11.39 -6.42
C ASN A 126 50.41 11.63 -7.87
N GLU A 127 51.72 11.64 -8.08
CA GLU A 127 52.32 11.67 -9.42
C GLU A 127 52.19 10.30 -10.10
N PRO A 128 51.97 10.25 -11.43
CA PRO A 128 51.85 8.99 -12.15
C PRO A 128 53.20 8.27 -12.20
N LYS A 129 53.28 7.08 -11.58
CA LYS A 129 54.43 6.18 -11.70
C LYS A 129 54.46 5.59 -13.10
N VAL A 130 55.59 5.72 -13.83
CA VAL A 130 55.69 5.20 -15.20
C VAL A 130 55.65 3.67 -15.19
N GLY A 131 54.79 3.10 -16.04
CA GLY A 131 54.54 1.67 -16.12
C GLY A 131 55.67 0.91 -16.81
N ARG A 132 55.81 -0.38 -16.49
CA ARG A 132 56.89 -1.26 -16.98
C ARG A 132 57.02 -1.32 -18.52
N ASN A 133 55.93 -1.12 -19.26
CA ASN A 133 55.90 -1.12 -20.73
C ASN A 133 55.88 0.28 -21.36
N ASP A 134 55.79 1.36 -20.56
CA ASP A 134 55.75 2.73 -21.06
C ASP A 134 57.10 3.17 -21.60
N GLN A 135 57.12 4.27 -22.36
CA GLN A 135 58.35 4.81 -22.91
C GLN A 135 59.26 5.32 -21.79
N CYS A 136 60.54 4.93 -21.82
CA CYS A 136 61.45 5.26 -20.73
C CYS A 136 61.74 6.77 -20.69
N THR A 137 61.63 7.38 -19.51
CA THR A 137 61.82 8.83 -19.29
C THR A 137 63.28 9.29 -19.42
N CYS A 138 64.25 8.37 -19.55
CA CYS A 138 65.65 8.69 -19.80
C CYS A 138 65.96 9.14 -21.25
N GLY A 139 64.96 9.22 -22.13
CA GLY A 139 65.13 9.68 -23.52
C GLY A 139 65.71 8.64 -24.50
N SER A 140 65.87 7.39 -24.08
CA SER A 140 66.46 6.32 -24.91
C SER A 140 65.55 5.76 -26.02
N GLY A 141 64.29 6.22 -26.08
CA GLY A 141 63.27 5.77 -27.04
C GLY A 141 62.74 4.34 -26.82
N LYS A 142 63.30 3.58 -25.87
CA LYS A 142 62.93 2.18 -25.58
C LYS A 142 61.89 2.08 -24.45
N LYS A 143 61.14 0.96 -24.39
CA LYS A 143 60.21 0.67 -23.26
C LYS A 143 60.97 0.57 -21.93
N TYR A 144 60.37 1.00 -20.83
CA TYR A 144 60.99 1.11 -19.50
C TYR A 144 61.66 -0.19 -19.05
N LYS A 145 60.99 -1.35 -19.18
CA LYS A 145 61.55 -2.69 -18.89
C LYS A 145 62.81 -3.09 -19.67
N ASN A 146 63.03 -2.47 -20.83
CA ASN A 146 64.18 -2.78 -21.68
C ASN A 146 65.28 -1.71 -21.55
N CYS A 147 65.10 -0.75 -20.65
CA CYS A 147 66.04 0.35 -20.40
C CYS A 147 66.29 0.49 -18.88
N CYS A 148 65.81 1.56 -18.23
CA CYS A 148 66.08 1.82 -16.81
C CYS A 148 65.42 0.80 -15.86
N GLY A 149 64.39 0.07 -16.31
CA GLY A 149 63.70 -0.96 -15.53
C GLY A 149 64.07 -2.39 -15.91
N ARG A 150 65.29 -2.63 -16.43
CA ARG A 150 65.73 -3.95 -16.88
C ARG A 150 66.17 -4.86 -15.74
N GLU A 151 66.60 -4.29 -14.62
CA GLU A 151 67.02 -4.98 -13.39
C GLU A 151 66.16 -4.60 -12.16
N VAL A 152 65.05 -3.89 -12.40
CA VAL A 152 64.02 -3.49 -11.41
C VAL A 152 62.74 -4.29 -11.63
#